data_AF-A0A7S3QL94-F1
#
_entry.id   AF-A0A7S3QL94-F1
#
_cell.length_a   1.000
_cell.length_b   1.000
_cell.length_c   1.000
_cell.angle_alpha   90.00
_cell.angle_beta   90.00
_cell.angle_gamma   90.00
#
_symmetry.space_group_name_H-M   'P 1'
#
loop_
_entity.id
_entity.type
_entity.pdbx_description
1 polymer ?
#
loop_
_entity_poly.entity_id
_entity_poly.type
_entity_poly.pdbx_seq_one_letter_code
_entity_poly.pdbx_strand_id
1 'polypeptide(L)'
;MIHAKHLTSTTGRHATVSIHQQRVIPHARCISARATTHDGCTGIISNRRALLSLFGIASGSMLLHGEPAVASDFGNSLAKIWRDRQKANIDIYLAPIRLSIRKLTDASALLQESSSSSPGTVYQEALQVVRGSSLNCYLFDPTTDDSIETRASLATQQYKLGNADTCTFRLIVKNATGLLPDEKRKEGEKLVEAIVMSFQKVDGQLDEATNGDEEVRQRAKEQLAVTLSLVRQLEAYVLEVLS
;
A
#
# COMPACT_ATOMS: atom_id res chain seq x y z
N MET A 1 -26.95 19.17 63.35
CA MET A 1 -27.86 18.29 64.10
C MET A 1 -28.76 17.56 63.10
N ILE A 2 -28.74 16.22 63.17
CA ILE A 2 -29.83 15.25 62.86
C ILE A 2 -30.17 15.09 61.35
N HIS A 3 -29.68 14.05 60.66
CA HIS A 3 -30.26 12.68 60.46
C HIS A 3 -31.58 12.69 59.66
N ALA A 4 -31.93 11.80 58.70
CA ALA A 4 -31.57 10.41 58.40
C ALA A 4 -32.00 10.10 56.92
N LYS A 5 -31.29 9.29 56.12
CA LYS A 5 -31.30 7.81 55.89
C LYS A 5 -32.48 7.18 55.11
N HIS A 6 -32.07 6.14 54.35
CA HIS A 6 -32.77 4.97 53.75
C HIS A 6 -33.30 5.12 52.32
N LEU A 7 -32.72 4.48 51.28
CA LEU A 7 -32.49 3.05 50.90
C LEU A 7 -33.75 2.32 50.40
N THR A 8 -33.70 1.81 49.16
CA THR A 8 -33.91 0.40 48.70
C THR A 8 -34.23 0.39 47.19
N SER A 9 -33.41 -0.24 46.35
CA SER A 9 -33.39 -1.66 45.94
C SER A 9 -34.40 -2.00 44.83
N THR A 10 -33.90 -2.42 43.67
CA THR A 10 -34.56 -3.46 42.85
C THR A 10 -33.59 -4.09 41.84
N THR A 11 -33.30 -5.36 42.12
CA THR A 11 -32.95 -6.49 41.27
C THR A 11 -33.01 -6.36 39.74
N GLY A 12 -31.96 -6.85 39.07
CA GLY A 12 -31.97 -7.33 37.68
C GLY A 12 -31.04 -8.54 37.51
N ARG A 13 -31.60 -9.68 37.12
CA ARG A 13 -30.93 -10.94 36.72
C ARG A 13 -30.54 -10.91 35.23
N HIS A 14 -29.74 -11.92 34.85
CA HIS A 14 -29.35 -12.37 33.49
C HIS A 14 -28.09 -11.68 32.94
N ALA A 15 -27.12 -12.33 32.29
CA ALA A 15 -26.98 -13.71 31.82
C ALA A 15 -25.49 -14.07 31.72
N THR A 16 -25.21 -15.36 31.83
CA THR A 16 -23.98 -16.05 31.46
C THR A 16 -23.57 -15.76 30.02
N VAL A 17 -22.33 -15.30 29.78
CA VAL A 17 -21.69 -15.35 28.47
C VAL A 17 -20.32 -16.02 28.62
N SER A 18 -20.15 -17.03 27.77
CA SER A 18 -19.07 -17.99 27.72
C SER A 18 -17.74 -17.33 27.32
N ILE A 19 -16.69 -17.60 28.07
CA ILE A 19 -15.30 -17.23 27.76
C ILE A 19 -14.83 -18.17 26.65
N HIS A 20 -14.69 -17.64 25.42
CA HIS A 20 -14.06 -18.38 24.34
C HIS A 20 -12.54 -18.25 24.46
N GLN A 21 -11.95 -19.38 24.87
CA GLN A 21 -10.54 -19.58 25.15
C GLN A 21 -9.70 -19.45 23.88
N GLN A 22 -8.67 -18.61 23.97
CA GLN A 22 -7.67 -18.37 22.93
C GLN A 22 -6.96 -19.66 22.52
N ARG A 23 -6.95 -19.95 21.21
CA ARG A 23 -6.03 -20.93 20.61
C ARG A 23 -4.63 -20.31 20.52
N VAL A 24 -3.76 -20.76 21.41
CA VAL A 24 -2.31 -20.59 21.35
C VAL A 24 -1.77 -21.54 20.26
N ILE A 25 -1.05 -20.98 19.28
CA ILE A 25 -0.32 -21.75 18.27
C ILE A 25 1.02 -22.18 18.90
N PRO A 26 1.35 -23.48 18.99
CA PRO A 26 2.57 -23.92 19.64
C PRO A 26 3.83 -23.68 18.78
N HIS A 27 4.83 -23.16 19.46
CA HIS A 27 6.22 -23.03 19.03
C HIS A 27 6.81 -24.35 18.50
N ALA A 28 7.49 -24.26 17.35
CA ALA A 28 8.40 -25.29 16.87
C ALA A 28 9.54 -25.49 17.88
N ARG A 29 9.53 -26.64 18.56
CA ARG A 29 10.63 -27.08 19.41
C ARG A 29 11.75 -27.64 18.55
N CYS A 30 12.92 -27.03 18.65
CA CYS A 30 14.19 -27.69 18.40
C CYS A 30 14.33 -28.88 19.37
N ILE A 31 14.51 -30.08 18.84
CA ILE A 31 14.97 -31.24 19.60
C ILE A 31 16.42 -31.47 19.19
N SER A 32 17.33 -31.36 20.16
CA SER A 32 18.72 -31.77 20.04
C SER A 32 19.05 -32.84 21.08
N ALA A 33 19.79 -33.83 20.59
CA ALA A 33 20.68 -34.78 21.27
C ALA A 33 20.05 -35.91 22.13
N ARG A 34 20.35 -37.16 21.77
CA ARG A 34 21.57 -37.84 22.25
C ARG A 34 21.88 -39.18 21.53
N ALA A 35 23.13 -39.27 21.07
CA ALA A 35 24.04 -40.42 20.92
C ALA A 35 23.52 -41.78 20.40
N THR A 36 24.11 -42.25 19.28
CA THR A 36 25.14 -43.31 19.24
C THR A 36 25.74 -43.46 17.82
N THR A 37 27.08 -43.46 17.76
CA THR A 37 28.01 -44.16 16.84
C THR A 37 27.53 -44.63 15.45
N HIS A 38 28.11 -44.10 14.36
CA HIS A 38 28.95 -44.82 13.37
C HIS A 38 29.31 -43.93 12.16
N ASP A 39 30.59 -44.00 11.78
CA ASP A 39 31.22 -43.89 10.45
C ASP A 39 30.72 -42.89 9.38
N GLY A 40 31.61 -41.95 9.07
CA GLY A 40 32.18 -41.83 7.72
C GLY A 40 31.38 -41.12 6.63
N CYS A 41 31.71 -39.85 6.37
CA CYS A 41 32.16 -39.43 5.03
C CYS A 41 32.86 -38.07 5.12
N THR A 42 34.13 -38.10 4.74
CA THR A 42 35.10 -37.02 4.66
C THR A 42 35.11 -36.38 3.27
N GLY A 43 35.20 -35.05 3.25
CA GLY A 43 35.83 -34.27 2.18
C GLY A 43 35.04 -34.12 0.87
N ILE A 44 35.33 -33.19 -0.04
CA ILE A 44 36.46 -32.27 -0.23
C ILE A 44 35.97 -31.08 -1.07
N ILE A 45 36.44 -29.87 -0.73
CA ILE A 45 36.45 -28.67 -1.59
C ILE A 45 37.60 -28.82 -2.60
N SER A 46 37.33 -28.78 -3.92
CA SER A 46 38.22 -28.37 -5.05
C SER A 46 37.59 -28.87 -6.37
N ASN A 47 37.67 -28.26 -7.55
CA ASN A 47 38.76 -27.52 -8.16
C ASN A 47 38.26 -26.68 -9.37
N ARG A 48 38.97 -25.59 -9.66
CA ARG A 48 38.92 -24.86 -10.93
C ARG A 48 39.97 -25.43 -11.91
N ARG A 49 39.71 -25.27 -13.22
CA ARG A 49 40.63 -25.15 -14.39
C ARG A 49 40.85 -26.35 -15.32
N ALA A 50 40.99 -25.95 -16.61
CA ALA A 50 41.49 -26.62 -17.81
C ALA A 50 40.46 -27.52 -18.54
N LEU A 51 40.21 -27.39 -19.85
CA LEU A 51 41.19 -27.34 -20.95
C LEU A 51 40.73 -26.49 -22.16
N LEU A 52 41.72 -26.03 -22.92
CA LEU A 52 41.66 -25.20 -24.13
C LEU A 52 41.38 -25.99 -25.42
N SER A 53 40.64 -25.34 -26.33
CA SER A 53 40.73 -25.20 -27.80
C SER A 53 41.16 -26.36 -28.73
N LEU A 54 40.41 -26.58 -29.83
CA LEU A 54 40.78 -26.24 -31.24
C LEU A 54 39.80 -26.87 -32.26
N PHE A 55 39.91 -26.41 -33.52
CA PHE A 55 39.12 -26.68 -34.75
C PHE A 55 37.89 -25.76 -34.92
N GLY A 56 37.74 -24.99 -36.01
CA GLY A 56 38.50 -24.83 -37.23
C GLY A 56 37.71 -23.87 -38.14
N ILE A 57 38.40 -22.99 -38.86
CA ILE A 57 37.81 -22.01 -39.77
C ILE A 57 37.31 -22.75 -41.01
N ALA A 58 36.03 -22.58 -41.36
CA ALA A 58 35.53 -22.80 -42.71
C ALA A 58 34.53 -21.69 -43.05
N SER A 59 35.00 -20.75 -43.85
CA SER A 59 34.20 -19.73 -44.51
C SER A 59 33.19 -20.41 -45.44
N GLY A 60 31.91 -20.16 -45.21
CA GLY A 60 30.82 -20.59 -46.09
C GLY A 60 29.66 -19.62 -45.96
N SER A 61 29.67 -18.56 -46.77
CA SER A 61 28.52 -17.69 -46.98
C SER A 61 27.40 -18.52 -47.60
N MET A 62 26.48 -18.99 -46.77
CA MET A 62 25.16 -19.42 -47.21
C MET A 62 24.16 -18.40 -46.67
N LEU A 63 23.67 -17.56 -47.57
CA LEU A 63 22.50 -16.71 -47.39
C LEU A 63 21.28 -17.64 -47.20
N LEU A 64 21.12 -18.17 -45.99
CA LEU A 64 19.86 -18.74 -45.55
C LEU A 64 19.00 -17.59 -45.05
N HIS A 65 17.85 -17.45 -45.71
CA HIS A 65 16.81 -16.50 -45.41
C HIS A 65 16.52 -16.51 -43.91
N GLY A 66 16.88 -15.42 -43.24
CA GLY A 66 16.39 -15.14 -41.90
C GLY A 66 14.90 -14.89 -42.01
N GLU A 67 14.11 -15.94 -41.81
CA GLU A 67 12.68 -15.85 -41.60
C GLU A 67 12.45 -14.89 -40.41
N PRO A 68 11.85 -13.72 -40.62
CA PRO A 68 11.47 -12.89 -39.50
C PRO A 68 10.28 -13.54 -38.81
N ALA A 69 10.21 -13.40 -37.49
CA ALA A 69 8.98 -13.58 -36.71
C ALA A 69 8.54 -15.01 -36.33
N VAL A 70 9.33 -15.71 -35.52
CA VAL A 70 8.77 -16.63 -34.49
C VAL A 70 8.89 -16.08 -33.06
N ALA A 71 9.77 -15.09 -32.83
CA ALA A 71 9.88 -14.40 -31.55
C ALA A 71 8.76 -13.36 -31.32
N SER A 72 8.23 -12.76 -32.40
CA SER A 72 7.16 -11.77 -32.31
C SER A 72 5.82 -12.41 -31.94
N ASP A 73 5.53 -13.60 -32.44
CA ASP A 73 4.20 -14.20 -32.27
C ASP A 73 4.03 -14.83 -30.88
N PHE A 74 5.10 -15.43 -30.33
CA PHE A 74 5.12 -15.91 -28.95
C PHE A 74 5.06 -14.75 -27.93
N GLY A 75 5.80 -13.67 -28.18
CA GLY A 75 5.77 -12.46 -27.34
C GLY A 75 4.40 -11.77 -27.33
N ASN A 76 3.76 -11.66 -28.50
CA ASN A 76 2.42 -11.10 -28.64
C ASN A 76 1.35 -11.97 -27.97
N SER A 77 1.47 -13.29 -28.07
CA SER A 77 0.59 -14.26 -27.41
C SER A 77 0.69 -14.19 -25.88
N LEU A 78 1.92 -14.12 -25.33
CA LEU A 78 2.12 -13.96 -23.90
C LEU A 78 1.62 -12.61 -23.37
N ALA A 79 1.89 -11.51 -24.07
CA ALA A 79 1.37 -10.19 -23.70
C ALA A 79 -0.17 -10.16 -23.70
N LYS A 80 -0.80 -10.84 -24.66
CA LYS A 80 -2.25 -11.01 -24.69
C LYS A 80 -2.77 -11.79 -23.48
N ILE A 81 -2.20 -12.96 -23.18
CA ILE A 81 -2.58 -13.77 -22.01
C ILE A 81 -2.42 -12.98 -20.71
N TRP A 82 -1.34 -12.20 -20.60
CA TRP A 82 -1.10 -11.37 -19.42
C TRP A 82 -2.15 -10.27 -19.27
N ARG A 83 -2.49 -9.57 -20.36
CA ARG A 83 -3.57 -8.57 -20.35
C ARG A 83 -4.92 -9.19 -20.00
N ASP A 84 -5.29 -10.31 -20.61
CA ASP A 84 -6.55 -11.00 -20.32
C ASP A 84 -6.66 -11.36 -18.82
N ARG A 85 -5.55 -11.74 -18.18
CA ARG A 85 -5.49 -11.95 -16.72
C ARG A 85 -5.63 -10.66 -15.91
N GLN A 86 -5.05 -9.54 -16.36
CA GLN A 86 -5.23 -8.25 -15.67
C GLN A 86 -6.69 -7.80 -15.70
N LYS A 87 -7.34 -7.93 -16.87
CA LYS A 87 -8.77 -7.64 -17.05
C LYS A 87 -9.64 -8.49 -16.12
N ALA A 88 -9.36 -9.79 -16.06
CA ALA A 88 -10.08 -10.72 -15.18
C ALA A 88 -9.87 -10.44 -13.68
N ASN A 89 -8.81 -9.71 -13.30
CA ASN A 89 -8.45 -9.40 -11.92
C ASN A 89 -8.45 -7.88 -11.65
N ILE A 90 -9.25 -7.11 -12.40
CA ILE A 90 -9.30 -5.66 -12.30
C ILE A 90 -9.58 -5.17 -10.87
N ASP A 91 -10.41 -5.92 -10.12
CA ASP A 91 -10.75 -5.60 -8.73
C ASP A 91 -9.54 -5.58 -7.79
N ILE A 92 -8.48 -6.35 -8.07
CA ILE A 92 -7.24 -6.33 -7.27
C ILE A 92 -6.56 -4.95 -7.36
N TYR A 93 -6.60 -4.32 -8.54
CA TYR A 93 -6.04 -2.99 -8.75
C TYR A 93 -6.94 -1.89 -8.18
N LEU A 94 -8.25 -2.04 -8.30
CA LEU A 94 -9.22 -1.01 -7.88
C LEU A 94 -9.50 -1.01 -6.38
N ALA A 95 -9.44 -2.15 -5.70
CA ALA A 95 -9.73 -2.26 -4.27
C ALA A 95 -8.97 -1.23 -3.39
N PRO A 96 -7.63 -1.08 -3.49
CA PRO A 96 -6.90 -0.06 -2.73
C PRO A 96 -7.31 1.37 -3.11
N ILE A 97 -7.56 1.67 -4.39
CA ILE A 97 -8.01 3.00 -4.83
C ILE A 97 -9.38 3.33 -4.22
N ARG A 98 -10.34 2.40 -4.31
CA ARG A 98 -11.68 2.52 -3.74
C ARG A 98 -11.65 2.68 -2.22
N LEU A 99 -10.72 2.00 -1.54
CA LEU A 99 -10.50 2.19 -0.11
C LEU A 99 -10.06 3.64 0.19
N SER A 100 -9.11 4.17 -0.57
CA SER A 100 -8.68 5.57 -0.42
C SER A 100 -9.84 6.55 -0.65
N ILE A 101 -10.62 6.37 -1.72
CA ILE A 101 -11.80 7.18 -2.03
C ILE A 101 -12.81 7.16 -0.87
N ARG A 102 -13.10 5.98 -0.31
CA ARG A 102 -14.02 5.85 0.83
C ARG A 102 -13.51 6.64 2.03
N LYS A 103 -12.25 6.45 2.43
CA LYS A 103 -11.65 7.18 3.57
C LYS A 103 -11.67 8.71 3.35
N LEU A 104 -11.35 9.19 2.15
CA LEU A 104 -11.43 10.62 1.82
C LEU A 104 -12.87 11.16 1.85
N THR A 105 -13.83 10.34 1.46
CA THR A 105 -15.27 10.67 1.55
C THR A 105 -15.71 10.76 3.01
N ASP A 106 -15.29 9.80 3.84
CA ASP A 106 -15.56 9.79 5.28
C ASP A 106 -14.95 11.03 5.95
N ALA A 107 -13.70 11.38 5.64
CA ALA A 107 -13.06 12.62 6.11
C ALA A 107 -13.84 13.87 5.68
N SER A 108 -14.36 13.90 4.45
CA SER A 108 -15.17 15.02 3.95
C SER A 108 -16.49 15.14 4.72
N ALA A 109 -17.13 14.03 5.06
CA ALA A 109 -18.36 14.01 5.86
C ALA A 109 -18.11 14.50 7.28
N LEU A 110 -17.01 14.05 7.93
CA LEU A 110 -16.59 14.52 9.25
C LEU A 110 -16.49 16.05 9.31
N LEU A 111 -15.89 16.68 8.29
CA LEU A 111 -15.72 18.14 8.22
C LEU A 111 -17.01 18.92 7.90
N GLN A 112 -18.06 18.25 7.42
CA GLN A 112 -19.36 18.87 7.12
C GLN A 112 -20.32 18.82 8.33
N GLU A 113 -20.24 17.75 9.13
CA GLU A 113 -21.12 17.52 10.28
C GLU A 113 -20.70 18.32 11.53
N SER A 114 -19.49 18.88 11.55
CA SER A 114 -18.84 19.51 12.71
C SER A 114 -19.36 20.90 13.10
N SER A 115 -20.68 21.07 13.15
CA SER A 115 -21.35 22.32 13.56
C SER A 115 -21.46 22.51 15.08
N SER A 116 -21.08 21.52 15.90
CA SER A 116 -21.31 21.54 17.36
C SER A 116 -20.21 20.94 18.25
N SER A 117 -19.13 20.41 17.68
CA SER A 117 -17.96 19.86 18.41
C SER A 117 -16.74 20.78 18.28
N SER A 118 -15.76 20.64 19.19
CA SER A 118 -14.49 21.38 19.15
C SER A 118 -13.88 21.29 17.75
N PRO A 119 -13.83 22.37 16.94
CA PRO A 119 -13.45 22.27 15.54
C PRO A 119 -12.07 21.63 15.36
N GLY A 120 -11.11 21.98 16.22
CA GLY A 120 -9.75 21.44 16.14
C GLY A 120 -9.68 19.91 16.21
N THR A 121 -10.48 19.27 17.08
CA THR A 121 -10.44 17.81 17.20
C THR A 121 -10.96 17.11 15.93
N VAL A 122 -11.92 17.73 15.24
CA VAL A 122 -12.46 17.19 13.98
C VAL A 122 -11.44 17.29 12.86
N TYR A 123 -10.74 18.43 12.73
CA TYR A 123 -9.69 18.58 11.71
C TYR A 123 -8.52 17.62 11.95
N GLN A 124 -8.15 17.40 13.22
CA GLN A 124 -7.15 16.41 13.58
C GLN A 124 -7.57 14.98 13.25
N GLU A 125 -8.84 14.61 13.49
CA GLU A 125 -9.36 13.30 13.11
C GLU A 125 -9.36 13.13 11.58
N ALA A 126 -9.83 14.15 10.84
CA ALA A 126 -9.79 14.15 9.38
C ALA A 126 -8.36 14.02 8.83
N LEU A 127 -7.38 14.70 9.44
CA LEU A 127 -5.96 14.59 9.11
C LEU A 127 -5.47 13.14 9.19
N GLN A 128 -5.80 12.42 10.27
CA GLN A 128 -5.41 11.02 10.46
C GLN A 128 -6.04 10.10 9.41
N VAL A 129 -7.31 10.33 9.08
CA VAL A 129 -8.01 9.58 8.02
C VAL A 129 -7.33 9.81 6.67
N VAL A 130 -7.00 11.07 6.34
CA VAL A 130 -6.33 11.47 5.10
C VAL A 130 -4.94 10.86 4.99
N ARG A 131 -4.11 10.94 6.03
CA ARG A 131 -2.79 10.29 6.08
C ARG A 131 -2.88 8.80 5.79
N GLY A 132 -3.82 8.11 6.44
CA GLY A 132 -4.06 6.69 6.20
C GLY A 132 -4.71 6.35 4.86
N SER A 133 -5.23 7.32 4.11
CA SER A 133 -5.80 7.12 2.76
C SER A 133 -4.76 7.28 1.64
N SER A 134 -3.57 7.79 1.96
CA SER A 134 -2.47 8.00 1.02
C SER A 134 -1.72 6.73 0.62
N LEU A 135 -1.94 5.61 1.33
CA LEU A 135 -1.39 4.28 1.03
C LEU A 135 0.14 4.27 0.80
N ASN A 136 0.87 4.94 1.69
CA ASN A 136 2.34 5.07 1.69
C ASN A 136 2.92 5.88 0.52
N CYS A 137 2.13 6.78 -0.07
CA CYS A 137 2.58 7.60 -1.20
C CYS A 137 3.40 8.84 -0.82
N TYR A 138 3.41 9.22 0.45
CA TYR A 138 4.33 10.22 0.99
C TYR A 138 4.60 9.94 2.47
N LEU A 139 5.66 10.57 2.97
CA LEU A 139 6.00 10.58 4.39
C LEU A 139 5.48 11.87 4.99
N PHE A 140 4.87 11.77 6.16
CA PHE A 140 4.38 12.90 6.95
C PHE A 140 5.09 12.94 8.29
N ASP A 141 5.20 14.13 8.85
CA ASP A 141 5.76 14.31 10.18
C ASP A 141 4.74 13.86 11.22
N PRO A 142 5.17 13.10 12.24
CA PRO A 142 4.29 12.75 13.33
C PRO A 142 3.87 14.02 14.08
N THR A 143 2.58 14.12 14.34
CA THR A 143 2.01 15.15 15.22
C THR A 143 2.36 14.83 16.67
N THR A 144 2.26 15.83 17.55
CA THR A 144 2.60 15.68 18.98
C THR A 144 1.70 14.69 19.71
N ASP A 145 0.52 14.42 19.16
CA ASP A 145 -0.48 13.52 19.74
C ASP A 145 -0.40 12.09 19.16
N ASP A 146 0.50 11.85 18.19
CA ASP A 146 0.67 10.52 17.60
C ASP A 146 1.32 9.53 18.58
N SER A 147 0.87 8.28 18.53
CA SER A 147 1.42 7.21 19.37
C SER A 147 2.88 6.90 19.03
N ILE A 148 3.59 6.33 20.01
CA ILE A 148 4.98 5.90 19.85
C ILE A 148 5.09 4.85 18.73
N GLU A 149 4.09 3.99 18.53
CA GLU A 149 4.10 3.02 17.43
C GLU A 149 4.01 3.71 16.07
N THR A 150 3.15 4.72 15.91
CA THR A 150 3.04 5.50 14.66
C THR A 150 4.36 6.15 14.31
N ARG A 151 5.01 6.77 15.31
CA ARG A 151 6.33 7.39 15.15
C ARG A 151 7.42 6.39 14.78
N ALA A 152 7.44 5.21 15.41
CA ALA A 152 8.40 4.16 15.12
C ALA A 152 8.19 3.54 13.73
N SER A 153 6.94 3.40 13.29
CA SER A 153 6.58 2.92 11.96
C SER A 153 7.06 3.89 10.87
N LEU A 154 6.82 5.19 11.06
CA LEU A 154 7.29 6.25 10.15
C LEU A 154 8.82 6.29 10.05
N ALA A 155 9.52 6.22 11.17
CA ALA A 155 10.98 6.16 11.19
C ALA A 155 11.49 4.91 10.43
N THR A 156 10.88 3.75 10.65
CA THR A 156 11.27 2.51 9.97
C THR A 156 11.03 2.59 8.46
N GLN A 157 9.95 3.25 8.02
CA GLN A 157 9.70 3.54 6.61
C GLN A 157 10.78 4.49 6.06
N GLN A 158 11.13 5.57 6.75
CA GLN A 158 12.21 6.46 6.31
C GLN A 158 13.55 5.75 6.12
N TYR A 159 13.94 4.85 7.04
CA TYR A 159 15.24 4.17 6.98
C TYR A 159 15.30 2.99 5.98
N LYS A 160 14.18 2.30 5.71
CA LYS A 160 14.19 1.11 4.83
C LYS A 160 13.92 1.39 3.36
N LEU A 161 13.52 2.62 3.01
CA LEU A 161 12.96 2.93 1.68
C LEU A 161 13.93 3.58 0.69
N GLY A 162 15.24 3.42 0.89
CA GLY A 162 16.26 4.03 0.04
C GLY A 162 16.12 3.79 -1.47
N ASN A 163 15.38 2.77 -1.94
CA ASN A 163 15.18 2.48 -3.38
C ASN A 163 13.87 1.73 -3.76
N ALA A 164 12.96 1.45 -2.81
CA ALA A 164 11.73 0.68 -3.11
C ALA A 164 10.53 1.62 -3.16
N ASP A 165 9.83 1.62 -4.29
CA ASP A 165 8.64 2.43 -4.53
C ASP A 165 7.47 1.93 -3.65
N THR A 166 7.24 2.55 -2.49
CA THR A 166 6.16 2.14 -1.57
C THR A 166 4.80 2.71 -1.90
N CYS A 167 4.74 3.71 -2.76
CA CYS A 167 3.48 4.33 -3.12
C CYS A 167 2.59 3.30 -3.83
N THR A 168 1.51 2.89 -3.15
CA THR A 168 0.60 1.87 -3.67
C THR A 168 0.00 2.28 -5.02
N PHE A 169 -0.35 3.57 -5.19
CA PHE A 169 -0.86 4.07 -6.48
C PHE A 169 0.16 3.94 -7.62
N ARG A 170 1.44 4.19 -7.33
CA ARG A 170 2.50 4.06 -8.34
C ARG A 170 2.71 2.61 -8.75
N LEU A 171 2.64 1.67 -7.81
CA LEU A 171 2.69 0.24 -8.09
C LEU A 171 1.51 -0.21 -8.97
N ILE A 172 0.31 0.27 -8.67
CA ILE A 172 -0.89 -0.03 -9.46
C ILE A 172 -0.73 0.46 -10.90
N VAL A 173 -0.36 1.73 -11.09
CA VAL A 173 -0.16 2.29 -12.43
C VAL A 173 0.93 1.53 -13.19
N LYS A 174 2.09 1.31 -12.58
CA LYS A 174 3.20 0.57 -13.21
C LYS A 174 2.78 -0.82 -13.70
N ASN A 175 2.01 -1.54 -12.89
CA ASN A 175 1.52 -2.86 -13.25
C ASN A 175 0.43 -2.78 -14.33
N ALA A 176 -0.52 -1.84 -14.22
CA ALA A 176 -1.61 -1.67 -15.17
C ALA A 176 -1.12 -1.28 -16.57
N THR A 177 -0.06 -0.45 -16.66
CA THR A 177 0.46 0.08 -17.93
C THR A 177 1.67 -0.67 -18.46
N GLY A 178 2.16 -1.72 -17.79
CA GLY A 178 3.43 -2.36 -18.10
C GLY A 178 3.56 -2.93 -19.53
N LEU A 179 2.43 -3.20 -20.19
CA LEU A 179 2.34 -3.72 -21.56
C LEU A 179 1.72 -2.71 -22.55
N LEU A 180 1.55 -1.45 -22.13
CA LEU A 180 0.99 -0.38 -22.94
C LEU A 180 2.08 0.52 -23.52
N PRO A 181 1.75 1.35 -24.53
CA PRO A 181 2.66 2.38 -25.02
C PRO A 181 3.13 3.30 -23.89
N ASP A 182 4.36 3.80 -24.02
CA ASP A 182 4.99 4.69 -23.05
C ASP A 182 4.16 5.95 -22.71
N GLU A 183 3.34 6.42 -23.65
CA GLU A 183 2.42 7.53 -23.43
C GLU A 183 1.45 7.26 -22.28
N LYS A 184 0.82 6.08 -22.27
CA LYS A 184 -0.10 5.69 -21.20
C LYS A 184 0.63 5.59 -19.87
N ARG A 185 1.82 4.99 -19.84
CA ARG A 185 2.65 4.93 -18.62
C ARG A 185 2.94 6.32 -18.06
N LYS A 186 3.38 7.26 -18.91
CA LYS A 186 3.69 8.64 -18.51
C LYS A 186 2.46 9.40 -18.02
N GLU A 187 1.32 9.20 -18.67
CA GLU A 187 0.03 9.78 -18.25
C GLU A 187 -0.32 9.35 -16.82
N GLY A 188 -0.24 8.04 -16.53
CA GLY A 188 -0.51 7.50 -15.20
C GLY A 188 0.52 7.97 -14.16
N GLU A 189 1.80 8.04 -14.52
CA GLU A 189 2.86 8.55 -13.63
C GLU A 189 2.60 10.01 -13.23
N LYS A 190 2.23 10.87 -14.19
CA LYS A 190 1.88 12.28 -13.94
C LYS A 190 0.66 12.41 -13.02
N LEU A 191 -0.35 11.56 -13.22
CA LEU A 191 -1.54 11.56 -12.37
C LEU A 191 -1.19 11.16 -10.93
N VAL A 192 -0.35 10.15 -10.74
CA VAL A 192 0.13 9.73 -9.42
C VAL A 192 0.94 10.83 -8.74
N GLU A 193 1.81 11.53 -9.48
CA GLU A 193 2.57 12.67 -8.95
C GLU A 193 1.64 13.79 -8.46
N ALA A 194 0.62 14.13 -9.24
CA ALA A 194 -0.39 15.11 -8.84
C ALA A 194 -1.14 14.67 -7.58
N ILE A 195 -1.48 13.38 -7.46
CA ILE A 195 -2.12 12.80 -6.26
C ILE A 195 -1.20 12.94 -5.04
N VAL A 196 0.07 12.57 -5.15
CA VAL A 196 1.04 12.66 -4.05
C VAL A 196 1.18 14.10 -3.56
N MET A 197 1.34 15.05 -4.48
CA MET A 197 1.40 16.48 -4.15
C MET A 197 0.11 16.97 -3.50
N SER A 198 -1.05 16.54 -4.00
CA SER A 198 -2.34 16.91 -3.44
C SER A 198 -2.51 16.39 -2.01
N PHE A 199 -2.04 15.17 -1.75
CA PHE A 199 -2.00 14.57 -0.41
C PHE A 199 -1.13 15.36 0.56
N GLN A 200 0.10 15.73 0.16
CA GLN A 200 0.98 16.56 0.97
C GLN A 200 0.36 17.93 1.28
N LYS A 201 -0.30 18.53 0.28
CA LYS A 201 -0.94 19.83 0.43
C LYS A 201 -2.15 19.79 1.38
N VAL A 202 -3.04 18.80 1.23
CA VAL A 202 -4.18 18.65 2.13
C VAL A 202 -3.74 18.30 3.56
N ASP A 203 -2.65 17.55 3.72
CA ASP A 203 -2.06 17.25 5.03
C ASP A 203 -1.71 18.53 5.78
N GLY A 204 -0.88 19.38 5.17
CA GLY A 204 -0.48 20.65 5.79
C GLY A 204 -1.66 21.58 6.05
N GLN A 205 -2.66 21.61 5.17
CA GLN A 205 -3.83 22.47 5.37
C GLN A 205 -4.78 21.96 6.46
N LEU A 206 -4.93 20.64 6.62
CA LEU A 206 -5.71 20.07 7.71
C LEU A 206 -5.00 20.25 9.07
N ASP A 207 -3.68 20.13 9.09
CA ASP A 207 -2.86 20.44 10.27
C ASP A 207 -3.02 21.91 10.68
N GLU A 208 -2.86 22.85 9.72
CA GLU A 208 -3.06 24.29 9.95
C GLU A 208 -4.49 24.59 10.42
N ALA A 209 -5.50 23.96 9.82
CA ALA A 209 -6.92 24.15 10.15
C ALA A 209 -7.30 23.69 11.56
N THR A 210 -6.49 22.83 12.20
CA THR A 210 -6.70 22.37 13.58
C THR A 210 -6.74 23.54 14.56
N ASN A 211 -5.89 24.56 14.35
CA ASN A 211 -5.86 25.78 15.16
C ASN A 211 -6.19 27.05 14.35
N GLY A 212 -6.43 26.91 13.05
CA GLY A 212 -6.73 28.00 12.13
C GLY A 212 -8.14 28.57 12.27
N ASP A 213 -8.34 29.70 11.60
CA ASP A 213 -9.64 30.36 11.46
C ASP A 213 -10.51 29.69 10.39
N GLU A 214 -11.69 30.25 10.13
CA GLU A 214 -12.64 29.69 9.17
C GLU A 214 -12.12 29.74 7.72
N GLU A 215 -11.27 30.69 7.37
CA GLU A 215 -10.69 30.77 6.02
C GLU A 215 -9.71 29.61 5.79
N VAL A 216 -8.82 29.35 6.75
CA VAL A 216 -7.89 28.21 6.71
C VAL A 216 -8.67 26.89 6.59
N ARG A 217 -9.71 26.74 7.41
CA ARG A 217 -10.60 25.57 7.42
C ARG A 217 -11.31 25.34 6.09
N GLN A 218 -11.82 26.41 5.49
CA GLN A 218 -12.47 26.34 4.19
C GLN A 218 -11.48 25.92 3.09
N ARG A 219 -10.25 26.47 3.09
CA ARG A 219 -9.19 26.03 2.16
C ARG A 219 -8.86 24.55 2.32
N ALA A 220 -8.80 24.05 3.55
CA ALA A 220 -8.54 22.62 3.80
C ALA A 220 -9.65 21.72 3.24
N LYS A 221 -10.93 22.10 3.40
CA LYS A 221 -12.08 21.40 2.81
C LYS A 221 -12.02 21.38 1.29
N GLU A 222 -11.70 22.51 0.67
CA GLU A 222 -11.58 22.63 -0.79
C GLU A 222 -10.46 21.74 -1.32
N GLN A 223 -9.30 21.74 -0.67
CA GLN A 223 -8.18 20.90 -1.08
C GLN A 223 -8.45 19.41 -0.85
N LEU A 224 -9.19 19.03 0.19
CA LEU A 224 -9.65 17.66 0.37
C LEU A 224 -10.53 17.20 -0.80
N ALA A 225 -11.44 18.06 -1.27
CA ALA A 225 -12.26 17.77 -2.45
C ALA A 225 -11.42 17.62 -3.73
N VAL A 226 -10.37 18.44 -3.89
CA VAL A 226 -9.40 18.31 -5.00
C VAL A 226 -8.68 16.96 -4.93
N THR A 227 -8.16 16.57 -3.76
CA THR A 227 -7.49 15.28 -3.56
C THR A 227 -8.42 14.11 -3.88
N LEU A 228 -9.67 14.13 -3.38
CA LEU A 228 -10.68 13.12 -3.67
C LEU A 228 -10.98 13.02 -5.18
N SER A 229 -11.07 14.15 -5.87
CA SER A 229 -11.27 14.18 -7.33
C SER A 229 -10.12 13.51 -8.09
N LEU A 230 -8.87 13.79 -7.71
CA LEU A 230 -7.69 13.19 -8.33
C LEU A 230 -7.64 11.67 -8.12
N VAL A 231 -7.97 11.18 -6.92
CA VAL A 231 -8.01 9.73 -6.67
C VAL A 231 -9.14 9.04 -7.47
N ARG A 232 -10.28 9.70 -7.66
CA ARG A 232 -11.34 9.20 -8.57
C ARG A 232 -10.91 9.18 -10.03
N GLN A 233 -10.14 10.18 -10.46
CA GLN A 233 -9.54 10.17 -11.81
C GLN A 233 -8.58 9.00 -11.97
N LEU A 234 -7.82 8.64 -10.93
CA LEU A 234 -6.97 7.45 -10.97
C LEU A 234 -7.78 6.17 -11.10
N GLU A 235 -8.90 6.03 -10.37
CA GLU A 235 -9.81 4.89 -10.54
C GLU A 235 -10.29 4.77 -12.00
N ALA A 236 -10.77 5.89 -12.57
CA ALA A 236 -11.24 5.94 -13.95
C ALA A 236 -10.14 5.60 -14.97
N TYR A 237 -8.93 6.13 -14.76
CA TYR A 237 -7.77 5.84 -15.60
C TYR A 237 -7.39 4.35 -15.56
N VAL A 238 -7.33 3.75 -14.36
CA VAL A 238 -7.02 2.31 -14.21
C VAL A 238 -8.12 1.46 -14.84
N LEU A 239 -9.39 1.85 -14.71
CA LEU A 239 -10.51 1.21 -15.39
C LEU A 239 -10.35 1.27 -16.92
N GLU A 240 -10.03 2.43 -17.49
CA GLU A 240 -9.81 2.60 -18.93
C GLU A 240 -8.70 1.68 -19.43
N VAL A 241 -7.54 1.71 -18.76
CA VAL A 241 -6.34 0.95 -19.13
C VAL A 241 -6.54 -0.56 -19.03
N LEU A 242 -7.35 -1.02 -18.07
CA LEU A 242 -7.61 -2.44 -17.81
C LEU A 242 -8.94 -2.95 -18.35
N SER A 243 -9.68 -2.14 -19.12
CA SER A 243 -10.92 -2.56 -19.80
C SER A 243 -10.67 -3.11 -21.20
#